data_AF-A0A9W8LI86-F1
#
_entry.id   AF-A0A9W8LI86-F1
#
_cell.length_a   1.000
_cell.length_b   1.000
_cell.length_c   1.000
_cell.angle_alpha   90.00
_cell.angle_beta   90.00
_cell.angle_gamma   90.00
#
_symmetry.space_group_name_H-M   'P 1'
#
loop_
_entity.id
_entity.type
_entity.pdbx_description
1 polymer ?
#
loop_
_entity_poly.entity_id
_entity_poly.type
_entity_poly.pdbx_seq_one_letter_code
_entity_poly.pdbx_strand_id
1 'polypeptide(L)'
;MLRVLGRLVWSCQAVWRRPAGVPALRQLSSPAPAAAAAAAAAAPDAAVTTERRCHIAEDICFYVAEGQTVPWYRLAAVYKLPQPELQRILDQEDAAAAERQRTLSARVTRRADETHDAARGRSDWEAVAREVDLPLVDCLRLFDPALSSVPVRSLPAVAEWPAKEVRAMKAFIAGNPEALFRGDWRLVGVYMNVDPADCRMRYSSGHSAAMTPGLCEFFALYHERGFTWGEIHRRYPIYPSRHAAKWTQAEAERVREVVALCSGPNSRLLAIELLAREFPEKQRGSIAEKAARVQRSMRAAAGGKASSPKETSAASGGHVRTEPLPWTASDTAKFHRLVNSYGQGIIDWAEVAAALDRTIQACYNKYIRDQCLMADPRPEQADAVDKEVQRQRGLGPDIGWAAVGQVVGLSELECLELCRVDEGKAPWAYSPDTFSQQTADRMDAFIAEHYPPPLAPNFRAVSNYMWIDAGDCVRMAQLLRGEFKWTDEAKAKIIKLRQQGLRFKEIARQLSPALDPHRLAKYYRSLAQPRIAPLTAEERRRIKEIIDENAGKASYSETRRLVAEAFSGSPRGRHLARCVNSYAAAHPFYRARLETLDKTQIANDILSGAAMAGMLDDAI
;
A
#
# COMPACT_ATOMS: atom_id res chain seq x y z
N MET A 1 28.92 35.70 2.46
CA MET A 1 28.08 35.12 1.39
C MET A 1 28.28 35.83 0.04
N LEU A 2 29.53 36.12 -0.37
CA LEU A 2 29.86 36.85 -1.62
C LEU A 2 31.26 36.51 -2.18
N ARG A 3 31.76 35.27 -1.97
CA ARG A 3 33.12 34.87 -2.41
C ARG A 3 33.24 33.48 -3.06
N VAL A 4 32.15 32.89 -3.57
CA VAL A 4 32.20 31.55 -4.21
C VAL A 4 31.86 31.56 -5.71
N LEU A 5 31.40 32.67 -6.30
CA LEU A 5 31.07 32.76 -7.73
C LEU A 5 32.26 33.13 -8.65
N GLY A 6 33.50 32.77 -8.28
CA GLY A 6 34.72 33.19 -8.98
C GLY A 6 35.55 32.10 -9.66
N ARG A 7 35.14 30.82 -9.64
CA ARG A 7 36.01 29.71 -10.09
C ARG A 7 35.49 28.79 -11.20
N LEU A 8 34.35 29.10 -11.84
CA LEU A 8 33.80 28.24 -12.91
C LEU A 8 33.87 28.82 -14.34
N VAL A 9 34.41 30.04 -14.52
CA VAL A 9 34.49 30.69 -15.86
C VAL A 9 35.80 30.37 -16.61
N TRP A 10 36.72 29.58 -16.04
CA TRP A 10 38.09 29.45 -16.58
C TRP A 10 38.40 28.20 -17.42
N SER A 11 37.42 27.32 -17.69
CA SER A 11 37.69 26.05 -18.41
C SER A 11 37.22 25.97 -19.87
N CYS A 12 36.76 27.06 -20.49
CA CYS A 12 36.30 27.05 -21.91
C CYS A 12 37.18 27.80 -22.93
N GLN A 13 38.33 28.36 -22.54
CA GLN A 13 39.20 29.13 -23.47
C GLN A 13 40.39 28.37 -24.07
N ALA A 14 40.52 27.06 -23.86
CA ALA A 14 41.74 26.31 -24.20
C ALA A 14 41.62 25.36 -25.40
N VAL A 15 40.92 25.70 -26.50
CA VAL A 15 41.04 24.93 -27.76
C VAL A 15 40.86 25.83 -29.00
N TRP A 16 41.84 26.68 -29.30
CA TRP A 16 41.99 27.29 -30.64
C TRP A 16 43.48 27.37 -31.02
N ARG A 17 43.95 26.40 -31.81
CA ARG A 17 45.19 26.51 -32.60
C ARG A 17 44.92 26.00 -34.01
N ARG A 18 45.04 26.91 -34.99
CA ARG A 18 45.13 26.60 -36.43
C ARG A 18 46.45 25.87 -36.73
N PRO A 19 46.52 25.17 -37.87
CA PRO A 19 47.63 25.42 -38.78
C PRO A 19 47.18 25.78 -40.21
N ALA A 20 48.08 26.49 -40.89
CA ALA A 20 47.95 27.08 -42.21
C ALA A 20 48.44 26.13 -43.34
N GLY A 21 47.95 26.33 -44.57
CA GLY A 21 48.46 25.67 -45.78
C GLY A 21 47.60 25.94 -47.03
N VAL A 22 48.09 26.86 -47.87
CA VAL A 22 47.65 27.42 -49.19
C VAL A 22 47.84 26.36 -50.35
N PRO A 23 47.37 26.47 -51.63
CA PRO A 23 46.90 27.62 -52.44
C PRO A 23 45.63 27.48 -53.32
N ALA A 24 45.28 28.64 -53.87
CA ALA A 24 44.26 28.96 -54.88
C ALA A 24 44.52 28.44 -56.30
N LEU A 25 43.44 28.28 -57.09
CA LEU A 25 43.43 28.52 -58.54
C LEU A 25 42.01 28.82 -59.10
N ARG A 26 41.90 30.04 -59.67
CA ARG A 26 41.14 30.54 -60.84
C ARG A 26 39.67 30.19 -61.16
N GLN A 27 38.95 31.30 -61.31
CA GLN A 27 37.74 31.65 -62.09
C GLN A 27 37.43 30.85 -63.37
N LEU A 28 36.13 30.64 -63.66
CA LEU A 28 35.39 31.25 -64.80
C LEU A 28 33.87 30.95 -64.80
N SER A 29 33.10 32.00 -65.15
CA SER A 29 31.78 32.08 -65.82
C SER A 29 30.44 31.70 -65.14
N SER A 30 29.55 32.72 -65.14
CA SER A 30 28.08 32.83 -64.94
C SER A 30 27.20 31.90 -65.82
N PRO A 31 25.84 31.80 -65.72
CA PRO A 31 24.89 32.55 -64.88
C PRO A 31 23.83 31.70 -64.11
N ALA A 32 23.05 32.41 -63.27
CA ALA A 32 21.99 31.97 -62.34
C ALA A 32 20.71 31.41 -63.05
N PRO A 33 19.54 31.30 -62.38
CA PRO A 33 19.14 30.62 -61.13
C PRO A 33 17.91 29.69 -61.35
N ALA A 34 17.70 28.64 -60.55
CA ALA A 34 16.34 28.07 -60.29
C ALA A 34 16.33 26.81 -59.40
N ALA A 35 17.44 26.09 -59.22
CA ALA A 35 17.39 24.76 -58.58
C ALA A 35 17.77 24.74 -57.09
N ALA A 36 18.37 25.82 -56.56
CA ALA A 36 18.86 25.85 -55.17
C ALA A 36 17.76 26.07 -54.11
N ALA A 37 16.55 26.49 -54.50
CA ALA A 37 15.42 26.64 -53.59
C ALA A 37 14.64 25.34 -53.35
N ALA A 38 14.83 24.31 -54.18
CA ALA A 38 14.13 23.04 -54.07
C ALA A 38 14.93 21.96 -53.33
N ALA A 39 16.27 22.10 -53.21
CA ALA A 39 17.12 21.16 -52.48
C ALA A 39 17.24 21.46 -50.96
N ALA A 40 16.76 22.62 -50.50
CA ALA A 40 16.70 22.95 -49.07
C ALA A 40 15.47 22.36 -48.35
N ALA A 41 14.55 21.72 -49.08
CA ALA A 41 13.31 21.16 -48.54
C ALA A 41 13.38 19.64 -48.25
N ALA A 42 14.56 19.01 -48.37
CA ALA A 42 14.71 17.56 -48.21
C ALA A 42 15.96 17.15 -47.40
N ALA A 43 16.34 17.92 -46.38
CA ALA A 43 17.28 17.47 -45.35
C ALA A 43 16.52 17.14 -44.06
N PRO A 44 16.39 15.85 -43.67
CA PRO A 44 16.02 15.50 -42.31
C PRO A 44 17.21 15.80 -41.38
N ASP A 45 16.90 16.15 -40.13
CA ASP A 45 17.82 16.39 -39.02
C ASP A 45 18.76 17.61 -39.14
N ALA A 46 18.22 18.79 -38.81
CA ALA A 46 19.03 19.86 -38.27
C ALA A 46 19.58 19.42 -36.91
N ALA A 47 20.83 18.93 -36.89
CA ALA A 47 21.56 18.65 -35.66
C ALA A 47 21.44 19.84 -34.70
N VAL A 48 20.96 19.58 -33.48
CA VAL A 48 20.90 20.60 -32.42
C VAL A 48 22.34 21.08 -32.21
N THR A 49 22.62 22.33 -32.57
CA THR A 49 23.96 22.91 -32.42
C THR A 49 24.38 22.86 -30.96
N THR A 50 25.66 22.66 -30.68
CA THR A 50 26.20 22.61 -29.30
C THR A 50 25.77 23.83 -28.48
N GLU A 51 25.70 24.99 -29.13
CA GLU A 51 25.25 26.26 -28.57
C GLU A 51 23.78 26.23 -28.11
N ARG A 52 22.92 25.58 -28.90
CA ARG A 52 21.50 25.38 -28.55
C ARG A 52 21.31 24.37 -27.42
N ARG A 53 22.19 23.35 -27.33
CA ARG A 53 22.23 22.42 -26.18
C ARG A 53 22.66 23.12 -24.88
N CYS A 54 23.61 24.04 -24.96
CA CYS A 54 24.04 24.86 -23.82
C CYS A 54 22.91 25.76 -23.30
N HIS A 55 22.18 26.45 -24.19
CA HIS A 55 21.03 27.26 -23.78
C HIS A 55 19.90 26.44 -23.14
N ILE A 56 19.61 25.24 -23.66
CA ILE A 56 18.61 24.34 -23.05
C ILE A 56 19.05 23.90 -21.65
N ALA A 57 20.33 23.57 -21.47
CA ALA A 57 20.87 23.20 -20.17
C ALA A 57 20.88 24.36 -19.17
N GLU A 58 21.18 25.59 -19.63
CA GLU A 58 21.12 26.80 -18.81
C GLU A 58 19.69 27.11 -18.35
N ASP A 59 18.70 27.01 -19.24
CA ASP A 59 17.28 27.19 -18.89
C ASP A 59 16.82 26.13 -17.88
N ILE A 60 17.14 24.85 -18.10
CA ILE A 60 16.82 23.77 -17.16
C ILE A 60 17.44 24.06 -15.79
N CYS A 61 18.72 24.43 -15.75
CA CYS A 61 19.41 24.80 -14.52
C CYS A 61 18.78 26.01 -13.82
N PHE A 62 18.37 27.03 -14.58
CA PHE A 62 17.69 28.22 -14.05
C PHE A 62 16.37 27.85 -13.36
N TYR A 63 15.53 27.04 -14.01
CA TYR A 63 14.25 26.63 -13.43
C TYR A 63 14.41 25.71 -12.21
N VAL A 64 15.40 24.82 -12.21
CA VAL A 64 15.73 23.97 -11.06
C VAL A 64 16.23 24.80 -9.87
N ALA A 65 17.05 25.82 -10.13
CA ALA A 65 17.54 26.74 -9.10
C ALA A 65 16.42 27.57 -8.44
N GLU A 66 15.37 27.91 -9.22
CA GLU A 66 14.17 28.61 -8.75
C GLU A 66 13.14 27.67 -8.07
N GLY A 67 13.45 26.38 -7.91
CA GLY A 67 12.55 25.39 -7.32
C GLY A 67 11.29 25.11 -8.16
N GLN A 68 11.30 25.47 -9.44
CA GLN A 68 10.18 25.28 -10.36
C GLN A 68 10.33 23.95 -11.10
N THR A 69 9.30 23.11 -11.06
CA THR A 69 9.20 21.94 -11.94
C THR A 69 8.67 22.40 -13.30
N VAL A 70 9.57 22.67 -14.24
CA VAL A 70 9.13 22.91 -15.63
C VAL A 70 8.65 21.58 -16.21
N PRO A 71 7.41 21.51 -16.69
CA PRO A 71 6.95 20.30 -17.34
C PRO A 71 7.78 20.08 -18.61
N TRP A 72 8.57 19.02 -18.64
CA TRP A 72 9.54 18.68 -19.69
C TRP A 72 8.96 18.74 -21.11
N TYR A 73 7.66 18.50 -21.26
CA TYR A 73 6.96 18.60 -22.55
C TYR A 73 6.92 20.04 -23.10
N ARG A 74 6.98 21.08 -22.25
CA ARG A 74 7.09 22.48 -22.68
C ARG A 74 8.47 22.79 -23.23
N LEU A 75 9.54 22.31 -22.60
CA LEU A 75 10.90 22.46 -23.13
C LEU A 75 11.09 21.66 -24.43
N ALA A 76 10.57 20.43 -24.48
CA ALA A 76 10.58 19.63 -25.71
C ALA A 76 9.84 20.31 -26.87
N ALA A 77 8.70 20.95 -26.60
CA ALA A 77 7.92 21.67 -27.60
C ALA A 77 8.59 22.99 -28.04
N VAL A 78 9.14 23.77 -27.09
CA VAL A 78 9.85 25.03 -27.37
C VAL A 78 11.12 24.80 -28.18
N TYR A 79 11.85 23.72 -27.87
CA TYR A 79 13.14 23.43 -28.47
C TYR A 79 13.11 22.41 -29.61
N LYS A 80 11.93 21.85 -29.94
CA LYS A 80 11.74 20.80 -30.95
C LYS A 80 12.75 19.64 -30.80
N LEU A 81 13.01 19.23 -29.56
CA LEU A 81 13.96 18.15 -29.28
C LEU A 81 13.42 16.81 -29.78
N PRO A 82 14.20 16.00 -30.52
CA PRO A 82 13.85 14.62 -30.81
C PRO A 82 13.64 13.83 -29.51
N GLN A 83 12.61 12.98 -29.46
CA GLN A 83 12.28 12.17 -28.29
C GLN A 83 13.48 11.38 -27.70
N PRO A 84 14.41 10.80 -28.49
CA PRO A 84 15.58 10.11 -27.95
C PRO A 84 16.57 11.03 -27.22
N GLU A 85 16.77 12.26 -27.69
CA GLU A 85 17.67 13.21 -27.03
C GLU A 85 17.09 13.72 -25.72
N LEU A 86 15.77 13.94 -25.69
CA LEU A 86 15.05 14.33 -24.48
C LEU A 86 15.11 13.23 -23.42
N GLN A 87 14.88 11.96 -23.81
CA GLN A 87 14.99 10.84 -22.89
C GLN A 87 16.40 10.76 -22.29
N ARG A 88 17.44 10.97 -23.10
CA ARG A 88 18.83 10.98 -22.62
C ARG A 88 19.09 12.09 -21.59
N ILE A 89 18.51 13.28 -21.77
CA ILE A 89 18.64 14.38 -20.80
C ILE A 89 17.92 14.03 -19.49
N LEU A 90 16.72 13.45 -19.58
CA LEU A 90 15.97 13.00 -18.41
C LEU A 90 16.73 11.91 -17.65
N ASP A 91 17.27 10.91 -18.35
CA ASP A 91 18.05 9.83 -17.74
C ASP A 91 19.32 10.39 -17.06
N GLN A 92 19.95 11.42 -17.64
CA GLN A 92 21.10 12.11 -17.05
C GLN A 92 20.75 12.90 -15.79
N GLU A 93 19.62 13.63 -15.80
CA GLU A 93 19.15 14.36 -14.61
C GLU A 93 18.68 13.42 -13.50
N ASP A 94 17.99 12.33 -13.85
CA ASP A 94 17.58 11.31 -12.89
C ASP A 94 18.81 10.63 -12.27
N ALA A 95 19.83 10.32 -13.07
CA ALA A 95 21.10 9.80 -12.57
C ALA A 95 21.82 10.81 -11.67
N ALA A 96 21.86 12.10 -12.05
CA ALA A 96 22.47 13.15 -11.24
C ALA A 96 21.69 13.38 -9.94
N ALA A 97 20.36 13.35 -9.97
CA ALA A 97 19.50 13.46 -8.80
C ALA A 97 19.69 12.26 -7.85
N ALA A 98 19.75 11.05 -8.38
CA ALA A 98 20.06 9.85 -7.61
C ALA A 98 21.43 9.95 -6.94
N GLU A 99 22.44 10.46 -7.64
CA GLU A 99 23.80 10.62 -7.09
C GLU A 99 23.86 11.71 -6.00
N ARG A 100 23.17 12.84 -6.20
CA ARG A 100 23.00 13.88 -5.17
C ARG A 100 22.33 13.30 -3.92
N GLN A 101 21.28 12.50 -4.11
CA GLN A 101 20.54 11.87 -3.01
C GLN A 101 21.42 10.84 -2.26
N ARG A 102 22.20 10.02 -2.97
CA ARG A 102 23.17 9.09 -2.35
C ARG A 102 24.22 9.83 -1.54
N THR A 103 24.80 10.89 -2.10
CA THR A 103 25.80 11.72 -1.41
C THR A 103 25.22 12.32 -0.13
N LEU A 104 23.99 12.83 -0.19
CA LEU A 104 23.30 13.41 0.95
C LEU A 104 22.95 12.35 2.01
N SER A 105 22.46 11.18 1.58
CA SER A 105 22.19 10.03 2.44
C SER A 105 23.45 9.54 3.17
N ALA A 106 24.57 9.42 2.47
CA ALA A 106 25.86 9.06 3.06
C ALA A 106 26.33 10.11 4.09
N ARG A 107 26.14 11.41 3.80
CA ARG A 107 26.47 12.50 4.73
C ARG A 107 25.59 12.47 5.99
N VAL A 108 24.28 12.28 5.85
CA VAL A 108 23.34 12.15 6.98
C VAL A 108 23.72 10.94 7.83
N THR A 109 23.94 9.78 7.21
CA THR A 109 24.27 8.53 7.90
C THR A 109 25.60 8.65 8.65
N ARG A 110 26.66 9.14 8.01
CA ARG A 110 27.95 9.37 8.66
C ARG A 110 27.80 10.29 9.87
N ARG A 111 27.02 11.37 9.75
CA ARG A 111 26.84 12.29 10.87
C ARG A 111 25.99 11.72 12.01
N ALA A 112 25.00 10.88 11.68
CA ALA A 112 24.23 10.14 12.67
C ALA A 112 25.13 9.18 13.47
N ASP A 113 26.08 8.51 12.82
CA ASP A 113 27.06 7.65 13.48
C ASP A 113 27.98 8.46 14.42
N GLU A 114 28.52 9.58 13.93
CA GLU A 114 29.41 10.46 14.72
C GLU A 114 28.72 11.06 15.96
N THR A 115 27.40 11.24 15.90
CA THR A 115 26.59 11.82 17.00
C THR A 115 25.86 10.75 17.82
N HIS A 116 26.20 9.47 17.64
CA HIS A 116 25.61 8.37 18.38
C HIS A 116 26.00 8.42 19.87
N ASP A 117 25.01 8.54 20.75
CA ASP A 117 25.20 8.44 22.20
C ASP A 117 24.94 7.00 22.64
N ALA A 118 26.01 6.24 22.88
CA ALA A 118 25.94 4.84 23.30
C ALA A 118 25.16 4.64 24.62
N ALA A 119 25.19 5.62 25.54
CA ALA A 119 24.46 5.53 26.80
C ALA A 119 22.95 5.71 26.61
N ARG A 120 22.54 6.47 25.57
CA ARG A 120 21.12 6.60 25.17
C ARG A 120 20.73 5.58 24.10
N GLY A 121 21.70 4.90 23.50
CA GLY A 121 21.55 3.97 22.39
C GLY A 121 20.92 4.61 21.13
N ARG A 122 21.05 5.93 20.93
CA ARG A 122 20.54 6.63 19.74
C ARG A 122 21.37 7.87 19.40
N SER A 123 21.25 8.33 18.16
CA SER A 123 21.92 9.54 17.66
C SER A 123 21.20 10.83 18.05
N ASP A 124 21.95 11.94 18.12
CA ASP A 124 21.40 13.29 18.30
C ASP A 124 20.88 13.83 16.95
N TRP A 125 19.68 13.40 16.59
CA TRP A 125 19.08 13.73 15.30
C TRP A 125 18.80 15.22 15.12
N GLU A 126 18.58 15.96 16.21
CA GLU A 126 18.43 17.41 16.20
C GLU A 126 19.77 18.12 15.88
N ALA A 127 20.91 17.57 16.29
CA ALA A 127 22.23 18.03 15.83
C ALA A 127 22.47 17.68 14.36
N VAL A 128 22.17 16.45 13.94
CA VAL A 128 22.30 16.01 12.53
C VAL A 128 21.52 16.93 11.59
N ALA A 129 20.25 17.21 11.93
CA ALA A 129 19.36 18.06 11.13
C ALA A 129 19.93 19.49 10.95
N ARG A 130 20.44 20.09 12.03
CA ARG A 130 21.04 21.44 12.00
C ARG A 130 22.30 21.50 11.16
N GLU A 131 23.13 20.47 11.18
CA GLU A 131 24.41 20.47 10.48
C GLU A 131 24.31 20.09 9.01
N VAL A 132 23.33 19.25 8.66
CA VAL A 132 23.03 18.93 7.27
C VAL A 132 22.13 20.01 6.63
N ASP A 133 21.56 20.89 7.44
CA ASP A 133 20.63 21.96 7.04
C ASP A 133 19.36 21.40 6.38
N LEU A 134 18.75 20.41 7.03
CA LEU A 134 17.52 19.76 6.58
C LEU A 134 16.53 19.59 7.74
N PRO A 135 15.21 19.54 7.46
CA PRO A 135 14.23 19.15 8.46
C PRO A 135 14.54 17.77 9.04
N LEU A 136 14.32 17.60 10.35
CA LEU A 136 14.56 16.35 11.09
C LEU A 136 13.97 15.13 10.38
N VAL A 137 12.71 15.21 9.94
CA VAL A 137 12.01 14.11 9.28
C VAL A 137 12.67 13.72 7.96
N ASP A 138 13.23 14.68 7.23
CA ASP A 138 13.89 14.41 5.95
C ASP A 138 15.28 13.81 6.17
N CYS A 139 16.01 14.20 7.22
CA CYS A 139 17.21 13.48 7.65
C CYS A 139 16.89 12.02 7.98
N LEU A 140 15.83 11.76 8.75
CA LEU A 140 15.43 10.39 9.10
C LEU A 140 15.06 9.54 7.88
N ARG A 141 14.47 10.15 6.83
CA ARG A 141 14.17 9.46 5.55
C ARG A 141 15.42 9.16 4.73
N LEU A 142 16.39 10.06 4.78
CA LEU A 142 17.66 9.95 4.05
C LEU A 142 18.67 9.02 4.74
N PHE A 143 18.46 8.69 6.02
CA PHE A 143 19.30 7.72 6.72
C PHE A 143 19.23 6.34 6.07
N ASP A 144 20.40 5.79 5.77
CA ASP A 144 20.57 4.46 5.20
C ASP A 144 21.22 3.52 6.23
N PRO A 145 20.43 2.60 6.83
CA PRO A 145 20.97 1.62 7.78
C PRO A 145 22.08 0.75 7.21
N ALA A 146 22.14 0.55 5.88
CA ALA A 146 23.19 -0.26 5.25
C ALA A 146 24.55 0.45 5.22
N LEU A 147 24.56 1.78 5.33
CA LEU A 147 25.78 2.60 5.42
C LEU A 147 26.17 2.92 6.87
N SER A 148 25.29 2.62 7.83
CA SER A 148 25.48 2.87 9.26
C SER A 148 26.39 1.81 9.88
N SER A 149 27.39 2.26 10.62
CA SER A 149 28.21 1.39 11.49
C SER A 149 27.53 1.11 12.83
N VAL A 150 26.51 1.89 13.20
CA VAL A 150 25.74 1.71 14.42
C VAL A 150 24.69 0.61 14.21
N PRO A 151 24.73 -0.47 15.01
CA PRO A 151 23.72 -1.52 14.91
C PRO A 151 22.37 -1.04 15.45
N VAL A 152 21.30 -1.45 14.76
CA VAL A 152 19.93 -1.27 15.23
C VAL A 152 19.71 -2.17 16.44
N ARG A 153 19.13 -1.61 17.51
CA ARG A 153 18.79 -2.39 18.71
C ARG A 153 17.45 -3.10 18.52
N SER A 154 17.31 -4.29 19.10
CA SER A 154 16.01 -4.90 19.32
C SER A 154 15.68 -4.85 20.81
N LEU A 155 14.47 -4.38 21.12
CA LEU A 155 13.91 -4.27 22.47
C LEU A 155 12.50 -4.86 22.46
N PRO A 156 12.36 -6.18 22.25
CA PRO A 156 11.07 -6.82 22.07
C PRO A 156 10.29 -6.88 23.40
N ALA A 157 10.95 -6.93 24.56
CA ALA A 157 10.25 -7.00 25.82
C ALA A 157 9.92 -5.61 26.37
N VAL A 158 8.69 -5.44 26.88
CA VAL A 158 8.22 -4.18 27.47
C VAL A 158 9.10 -3.71 28.65
N ALA A 159 9.67 -4.66 29.40
CA ALA A 159 10.53 -4.40 30.55
C ALA A 159 11.91 -3.82 30.16
N GLU A 160 12.36 -4.04 28.92
CA GLU A 160 13.66 -3.58 28.43
C GLU A 160 13.66 -2.11 28.05
N TRP A 161 12.49 -1.47 27.93
CA TRP A 161 12.36 -0.07 27.54
C TRP A 161 12.51 0.88 28.75
N PRO A 162 13.61 1.64 28.86
CA PRO A 162 13.74 2.64 29.91
C PRO A 162 12.66 3.72 29.77
N ALA A 163 12.14 4.20 30.90
CA ALA A 163 11.08 5.22 30.90
C ALA A 163 11.47 6.51 30.15
N LYS A 164 12.78 6.83 30.06
CA LYS A 164 13.30 7.96 29.30
C LYS A 164 13.18 7.74 27.78
N GLU A 165 13.38 6.52 27.29
CA GLU A 165 13.23 6.19 25.87
C GLU A 165 11.76 6.18 25.44
N VAL A 166 10.87 5.62 26.28
CA VAL A 166 9.42 5.67 26.02
C VAL A 166 8.92 7.12 25.93
N ARG A 167 9.42 8.00 26.80
CA ARG A 167 9.10 9.44 26.74
C ARG A 167 9.64 10.10 25.48
N ALA A 168 10.88 9.80 25.08
CA ALA A 168 11.47 10.33 23.85
C ALA A 168 10.68 9.89 22.61
N MET A 169 10.34 8.60 22.51
CA MET A 169 9.50 8.07 21.43
C MET A 169 8.15 8.77 21.36
N LYS A 170 7.45 8.91 22.50
CA LYS A 170 6.16 9.60 22.57
C LYS A 170 6.26 11.07 22.19
N ALA A 171 7.32 11.77 22.62
CA ALA A 171 7.55 13.17 22.29
C ALA A 171 7.81 13.36 20.79
N PHE A 172 8.66 12.53 20.19
CA PHE A 172 8.92 12.54 18.75
C PHE A 172 7.63 12.33 17.94
N ILE A 173 6.85 11.33 18.34
CA ILE A 173 5.55 11.02 17.71
C ILE A 173 4.58 12.20 17.83
N ALA A 174 4.46 12.81 19.01
CA ALA A 174 3.57 13.94 19.23
C ALA A 174 3.98 15.19 18.42
N GLY A 175 5.28 15.42 18.27
CA GLY A 175 5.82 16.50 17.45
C GLY A 175 5.73 16.26 15.94
N ASN A 176 5.56 15.00 15.50
CA ASN A 176 5.56 14.60 14.10
C ASN A 176 4.37 13.68 13.76
N PRO A 177 3.12 14.14 13.93
CA PRO A 177 1.94 13.28 13.79
C PRO A 177 1.79 12.69 12.39
N GLU A 178 2.31 13.34 11.35
CA GLU A 178 2.31 12.84 9.97
C GLU A 178 3.06 11.52 9.79
N ALA A 179 4.12 11.28 10.57
CA ALA A 179 4.87 10.02 10.55
C ALA A 179 4.00 8.83 11.00
N LEU A 180 3.13 9.05 12.00
CA LEU A 180 2.17 8.04 12.44
C LEU A 180 1.00 7.84 11.46
N PHE A 181 0.50 8.92 10.85
CA PHE A 181 -0.65 8.82 9.93
C PHE A 181 -0.35 7.94 8.71
N ARG A 182 0.90 7.89 8.26
CA ARG A 182 1.35 7.01 7.18
C ARG A 182 1.73 5.60 7.67
N GLY A 183 1.70 5.36 8.98
CA GLY A 183 2.19 4.11 9.58
C GLY A 183 3.69 3.93 9.41
N ASP A 184 4.45 5.03 9.26
CA ASP A 184 5.87 5.01 8.94
C ASP A 184 6.71 4.80 10.21
N TRP A 185 6.55 3.60 10.81
CA TRP A 185 7.30 3.17 11.98
C TRP A 185 8.80 3.09 11.73
N ARG A 186 9.23 3.06 10.46
CA ARG A 186 10.65 3.13 10.09
C ARG A 186 11.27 4.42 10.62
N LEU A 187 10.61 5.58 10.48
CA LEU A 187 11.14 6.85 10.97
C LEU A 187 11.29 6.87 12.49
N VAL A 188 10.31 6.30 13.21
CA VAL A 188 10.38 6.17 14.67
C VAL A 188 11.52 5.22 15.07
N GLY A 189 11.67 4.11 14.35
CA GLY A 189 12.75 3.15 14.58
C GLY A 189 14.13 3.77 14.35
N VAL A 190 14.31 4.52 13.26
CA VAL A 190 15.56 5.27 12.97
C VAL A 190 15.83 6.32 14.06
N TYR A 191 14.80 7.09 14.46
CA TYR A 191 14.94 8.10 15.52
C TYR A 191 15.39 7.49 16.84
N MET A 192 14.81 6.32 17.20
CA MET A 192 15.13 5.61 18.44
C MET A 192 16.35 4.70 18.35
N ASN A 193 16.87 4.47 17.14
CA ASN A 193 17.80 3.39 16.79
C ASN A 193 17.35 2.03 17.37
N VAL A 194 16.08 1.70 17.13
CA VAL A 194 15.41 0.48 17.58
C VAL A 194 14.61 -0.09 16.41
N ASP A 195 14.41 -1.40 16.37
CA ASP A 195 13.57 -2.04 15.36
C ASP A 195 12.18 -1.37 15.28
N PRO A 196 11.72 -0.99 14.07
CA PRO A 196 10.39 -0.39 13.86
C PRO A 196 9.24 -1.21 14.46
N ALA A 197 9.33 -2.54 14.45
CA ALA A 197 8.33 -3.44 15.02
C ALA A 197 8.26 -3.31 16.55
N ASP A 198 9.41 -3.19 17.21
CA ASP A 198 9.49 -3.00 18.67
C ASP A 198 8.93 -1.64 19.07
N CYS A 199 9.23 -0.58 18.31
CA CYS A 199 8.63 0.75 18.51
C CYS A 199 7.11 0.70 18.39
N ARG A 200 6.58 0.03 17.36
CA ARG A 200 5.15 -0.15 17.14
C ARG A 200 4.50 -0.95 18.28
N MET A 201 5.12 -2.05 18.68
CA MET A 201 4.64 -2.89 19.76
C MET A 201 4.60 -2.09 21.06
N ARG A 202 5.70 -1.42 21.42
CA ARG A 202 5.79 -0.62 22.65
C ARG A 202 4.77 0.51 22.68
N TYR A 203 4.62 1.24 21.57
CA TYR A 203 3.63 2.29 21.45
C TYR A 203 2.22 1.72 21.63
N SER A 204 1.91 0.60 21.00
CA SER A 204 0.59 -0.06 21.09
C SER A 204 0.31 -0.52 22.53
N SER A 205 1.27 -1.20 23.17
CA SER A 205 1.18 -1.69 24.54
C SER A 205 1.10 -0.56 25.57
N GLY A 206 1.66 0.61 25.28
CA GLY A 206 1.56 1.81 26.12
C GLY A 206 0.29 2.64 25.91
N HIS A 207 -0.53 2.32 24.89
CA HIS A 207 -1.81 2.97 24.60
C HIS A 207 -3.02 2.06 24.85
N SER A 208 -2.82 0.74 24.91
CA SER A 208 -3.74 -0.16 25.60
C SER A 208 -3.48 -0.09 27.09
N ALA A 209 -4.44 0.32 27.91
CA ALA A 209 -4.35 0.01 29.33
C ALA A 209 -4.20 -1.52 29.46
N ALA A 210 -3.12 -1.97 30.11
CA ALA A 210 -2.94 -3.39 30.37
C ALA A 210 -4.16 -3.88 31.18
N MET A 211 -4.80 -4.95 30.72
CA MET A 211 -5.89 -5.60 31.44
C MET A 211 -5.29 -6.30 32.67
N THR A 212 -5.16 -5.59 33.78
CA THR A 212 -4.65 -6.19 35.02
C THR A 212 -5.70 -7.14 35.59
N PRO A 213 -5.31 -8.16 36.39
CA PRO A 213 -6.27 -9.03 37.07
C PRO A 213 -7.34 -8.24 37.85
N GLY A 214 -6.93 -7.18 38.55
CA GLY A 214 -7.88 -6.28 39.23
C GLY A 214 -8.81 -5.52 38.29
N LEU A 215 -8.38 -5.17 37.08
CA LEU A 215 -9.26 -4.58 36.04
C LEU A 215 -10.24 -5.61 35.47
N CYS A 216 -9.82 -6.87 35.30
CA CYS A 216 -10.70 -7.97 34.91
C CYS A 216 -11.78 -8.23 35.97
N GLU A 217 -11.38 -8.37 37.25
CA GLU A 217 -12.29 -8.55 38.38
C GLU A 217 -13.25 -7.38 38.52
N PHE A 218 -12.74 -6.16 38.35
CA PHE A 218 -13.54 -4.94 38.34
C PHE A 218 -14.60 -4.95 37.23
N PHE A 219 -14.23 -5.32 36.00
CA PHE A 219 -15.20 -5.40 34.89
C PHE A 219 -16.21 -6.54 35.06
N ALA A 220 -15.76 -7.69 35.58
CA ALA A 220 -16.63 -8.81 35.90
C ALA A 220 -17.71 -8.40 36.92
N LEU A 221 -17.31 -7.72 38.01
CA LEU A 221 -18.22 -7.22 39.04
C LEU A 221 -19.29 -6.27 38.47
N TYR A 222 -18.92 -5.37 37.55
CA TYR A 222 -19.89 -4.46 36.93
C TYR A 222 -20.82 -5.18 35.96
N HIS A 223 -20.31 -6.14 35.20
CA HIS A 223 -21.13 -6.96 34.32
C HIS A 223 -22.13 -7.82 35.12
N GLU A 224 -21.71 -8.41 36.23
CA GLU A 224 -22.57 -9.16 37.17
C GLU A 224 -23.66 -8.28 37.81
N ARG A 225 -23.39 -6.98 37.99
CA ARG A 225 -24.37 -5.98 38.44
C ARG A 225 -25.31 -5.48 37.34
N GLY A 226 -25.28 -6.10 36.16
CA GLY A 226 -26.18 -5.81 35.05
C GLY A 226 -25.78 -4.62 34.18
N PHE A 227 -24.59 -4.06 34.35
CA PHE A 227 -24.10 -3.01 33.45
C PHE A 227 -23.70 -3.61 32.11
N THR A 228 -24.19 -3.03 31.02
CA THR A 228 -23.74 -3.38 29.68
C THR A 228 -22.30 -2.92 29.46
N TRP A 229 -21.55 -3.60 28.59
CA TRP A 229 -20.21 -3.17 28.20
C TRP A 229 -20.15 -1.69 27.76
N GLY A 230 -21.19 -1.20 27.08
CA GLY A 230 -21.29 0.21 26.69
C GLY A 230 -21.47 1.19 27.86
N GLU A 231 -22.03 0.76 28.98
CA GLU A 231 -22.12 1.56 30.22
C GLU A 231 -20.82 1.50 31.02
N ILE A 232 -20.22 0.31 31.12
CA ILE A 232 -18.90 0.11 31.75
C ILE A 232 -17.86 0.98 31.06
N HIS A 233 -17.78 0.95 29.72
CA HIS A 233 -16.88 1.80 28.93
C HIS A 233 -17.18 3.30 29.05
N ARG A 234 -18.46 3.68 29.18
CA ARG A 234 -18.85 5.09 29.39
C ARG A 234 -18.40 5.61 30.75
N ARG A 235 -18.42 4.75 31.76
CA ARG A 235 -18.12 5.08 33.16
C ARG A 235 -16.62 5.00 33.46
N TYR A 236 -15.92 4.09 32.78
CA TYR A 236 -14.49 3.87 32.92
C TYR A 236 -13.83 3.77 31.54
N PRO A 237 -13.48 4.91 30.93
CA PRO A 237 -12.85 4.96 29.60
C PRO A 237 -11.38 4.53 29.70
N ILE A 238 -11.16 3.23 29.92
CA ILE A 238 -9.84 2.62 30.12
C ILE A 238 -9.15 2.34 28.77
N TYR A 239 -9.94 2.32 27.70
CA TYR A 239 -9.44 2.38 26.33
C TYR A 239 -9.56 3.80 25.80
N PRO A 240 -8.52 4.38 25.16
CA PRO A 240 -8.72 5.30 24.06
C PRO A 240 -9.30 4.48 22.91
N SER A 241 -10.53 4.01 23.08
CA SER A 241 -11.35 3.53 21.98
C SER A 241 -11.32 4.60 20.92
N ARG A 242 -11.34 4.21 19.64
CA ARG A 242 -11.43 5.10 18.48
C ARG A 242 -12.67 6.02 18.49
N HIS A 243 -13.40 6.10 19.60
CA HIS A 243 -14.32 7.18 19.91
C HIS A 243 -13.50 8.44 20.19
N ALA A 244 -13.30 9.24 19.14
CA ALA A 244 -12.90 10.63 19.25
C ALA A 244 -13.55 11.27 20.49
N ALA A 245 -12.74 11.92 21.33
CA ALA A 245 -13.19 12.57 22.55
C ALA A 245 -14.50 13.32 22.27
N LYS A 246 -15.58 12.91 22.96
CA LYS A 246 -16.92 13.44 22.70
C LYS A 246 -16.85 14.97 22.65
N TRP A 247 -17.40 15.53 21.59
CA TRP A 247 -17.52 16.98 21.43
C TRP A 247 -18.35 17.53 22.59
N THR A 248 -17.76 18.36 23.44
CA THR A 248 -18.52 19.08 24.47
C THR A 248 -19.45 20.07 23.80
N GLN A 249 -20.41 20.62 24.56
CA GLN A 249 -21.31 21.64 24.02
C GLN A 249 -20.54 22.89 23.59
N ALA A 250 -19.60 23.37 24.40
CA ALA A 250 -18.75 24.52 24.09
C ALA A 250 -17.88 24.26 22.85
N GLU A 251 -17.27 23.08 22.72
CA GLU A 251 -16.51 22.72 21.51
C GLU A 251 -17.42 22.67 20.27
N ALA A 252 -18.65 22.15 20.41
CA ALA A 252 -19.61 22.08 19.31
C ALA A 252 -20.14 23.46 18.87
N GLU A 253 -20.33 24.38 19.81
CA GLU A 253 -20.65 25.78 19.55
C GLU A 253 -19.48 26.47 18.84
N ARG A 254 -18.26 26.25 19.30
CA ARG A 254 -17.07 26.79 18.65
C ARG A 254 -16.89 26.26 17.23
N VAL A 255 -17.11 24.96 16.99
CA VAL A 255 -17.14 24.39 15.64
C VAL A 255 -18.20 25.09 14.76
N ARG A 256 -19.36 25.43 15.33
CA ARG A 256 -20.42 26.16 14.61
C ARG A 256 -20.00 27.58 14.25
N GLU A 257 -19.35 28.30 15.16
CA GLU A 257 -18.80 29.63 14.88
C GLU A 257 -17.76 29.59 13.76
N VAL A 258 -16.76 28.71 13.85
CA VAL A 258 -15.70 28.60 12.84
C VAL A 258 -16.28 28.19 11.48
N VAL A 259 -17.22 27.24 11.45
CA VAL A 259 -17.90 26.83 10.22
C VAL A 259 -18.78 27.97 9.65
N ALA A 260 -19.36 28.82 10.49
CA ALA A 260 -20.13 29.99 10.05
C ALA A 260 -19.24 31.08 9.44
N LEU A 261 -18.12 31.39 10.11
CA LEU A 261 -17.10 32.35 9.66
C LEU A 261 -16.49 31.93 8.32
N CYS A 262 -16.29 30.64 8.14
CA CYS A 262 -15.90 30.07 6.87
C CYS A 262 -17.13 29.82 5.99
N SER A 263 -17.78 30.85 5.45
CA SER A 263 -18.90 30.70 4.50
C SER A 263 -18.46 30.92 3.05
N GLY A 264 -18.28 29.83 2.27
CA GLY A 264 -17.88 29.87 0.86
C GLY A 264 -17.63 28.47 0.25
N PRO A 265 -17.42 28.33 -1.07
CA PRO A 265 -17.21 27.03 -1.72
C PRO A 265 -15.96 26.28 -1.23
N ASN A 266 -14.91 27.00 -0.82
CA ASN A 266 -13.65 26.44 -0.27
C ASN A 266 -13.57 26.42 1.26
N SER A 267 -14.67 26.76 1.92
CA SER A 267 -14.63 27.18 3.32
C SER A 267 -14.59 26.02 4.32
N ARG A 268 -14.98 24.82 3.89
CA ARG A 268 -14.95 23.62 4.74
C ARG A 268 -13.53 23.20 5.08
N LEU A 269 -12.58 23.31 4.15
CA LEU A 269 -11.18 22.95 4.40
C LEU A 269 -10.52 23.94 5.34
N LEU A 270 -10.74 25.23 5.11
CA LEU A 270 -10.28 26.29 6.01
C LEU A 270 -10.85 26.09 7.43
N ALA A 271 -12.15 25.77 7.55
CA ALA A 271 -12.75 25.45 8.83
C ALA A 271 -12.10 24.22 9.49
N ILE A 272 -11.81 23.16 8.73
CA ILE A 272 -11.13 21.95 9.26
C ILE A 272 -9.72 22.28 9.75
N GLU A 273 -8.98 23.14 9.06
CA GLU A 273 -7.62 23.53 9.45
C GLU A 273 -7.60 24.42 10.69
N LEU A 274 -8.48 25.42 10.74
CA LEU A 274 -8.65 26.27 11.93
C LEU A 274 -9.06 25.42 13.13
N LEU A 275 -10.03 24.51 12.96
CA LEU A 275 -10.47 23.62 14.03
C LEU A 275 -9.41 22.59 14.43
N ALA A 276 -8.57 22.12 13.50
CA ALA A 276 -7.45 21.23 13.82
C ALA A 276 -6.34 21.93 14.63
N ARG A 277 -6.19 23.24 14.47
CA ARG A 277 -5.31 24.06 15.31
C ARG A 277 -5.93 24.37 16.67
N GLU A 278 -7.23 24.65 16.71
CA GLU A 278 -7.96 24.96 17.96
C GLU A 278 -8.20 23.71 18.84
N PHE A 279 -8.35 22.53 18.24
CA PHE A 279 -8.63 21.26 18.92
C PHE A 279 -7.55 20.20 18.62
N PRO A 280 -6.28 20.42 19.00
CA PRO A 280 -5.17 19.52 18.66
C PRO A 280 -5.33 18.10 19.25
N GLU A 281 -6.13 17.95 20.31
CA GLU A 281 -6.46 16.67 20.94
C GLU A 281 -7.53 15.85 20.18
N LYS A 282 -8.25 16.46 19.22
CA LYS A 282 -9.24 15.77 18.39
C LYS A 282 -8.60 15.31 17.08
N GLN A 283 -8.94 14.10 16.64
CA GLN A 283 -8.48 13.59 15.34
C GLN A 283 -9.08 14.42 14.18
N ARG A 284 -8.25 14.78 13.19
CA ARG A 284 -8.68 15.56 12.00
C ARG A 284 -9.88 14.96 11.28
N GLY A 285 -10.01 13.63 11.23
CA GLY A 285 -11.19 12.95 10.70
C GLY A 285 -12.48 13.22 11.50
N SER A 286 -12.39 13.25 12.83
CA SER A 286 -13.52 13.62 13.69
C SER A 286 -13.90 15.09 13.55
N ILE A 287 -12.90 15.98 13.44
CA ILE A 287 -13.09 17.41 13.16
C ILE A 287 -13.81 17.60 11.82
N ALA A 288 -13.35 16.92 10.76
CA ALA A 288 -13.95 16.97 9.44
C ALA A 288 -15.40 16.46 9.42
N GLU A 289 -15.70 15.39 10.14
CA GLU A 289 -17.06 14.85 10.26
C GLU A 289 -17.97 15.80 11.06
N LYS A 290 -17.48 16.36 12.17
CA LYS A 290 -18.23 17.30 13.01
C LYS A 290 -18.52 18.60 12.27
N ALA A 291 -17.52 19.19 11.62
CA ALA A 291 -17.66 20.40 10.81
C ALA A 291 -18.69 20.19 9.68
N ALA A 292 -18.64 19.03 8.98
CA ALA A 292 -19.61 18.69 7.95
C ALA A 292 -21.04 18.53 8.49
N ARG A 293 -21.19 17.91 9.67
CA ARG A 293 -22.49 17.75 10.33
C ARG A 293 -23.08 19.10 10.72
N VAL A 294 -22.26 20.00 11.27
CA VAL A 294 -22.67 21.35 11.65
C VAL A 294 -23.05 22.18 10.41
N GLN A 295 -22.25 22.12 9.35
CA GLN A 295 -22.56 22.79 8.08
C GLN A 295 -23.88 22.31 7.46
N ARG A 296 -24.14 20.98 7.48
CA ARG A 296 -25.42 20.41 7.05
C ARG A 296 -26.59 20.91 7.90
N SER A 297 -26.42 20.97 9.23
CA SER A 297 -27.42 21.48 10.16
C SER A 297 -27.73 22.96 9.91
N MET A 298 -26.71 23.78 9.63
CA MET A 298 -26.89 25.21 9.33
C MET A 298 -27.60 25.42 8.00
N ARG A 299 -27.26 24.64 6.96
CA ARG A 299 -27.95 24.69 5.66
C ARG A 299 -29.42 24.26 5.77
N ALA A 300 -29.70 23.25 6.58
CA ALA A 300 -31.07 22.80 6.85
C ALA A 300 -31.89 23.88 7.60
N ALA A 301 -31.27 24.59 8.56
CA ALA A 301 -31.91 25.68 9.28
C ALA A 301 -32.16 26.92 8.40
N ALA A 302 -31.33 27.15 7.38
CA ALA A 302 -31.47 28.25 6.42
C ALA A 302 -32.58 28.03 5.36
N GLY A 303 -33.47 27.05 5.54
CA GLY A 303 -34.64 26.84 4.67
C GLY A 303 -34.37 26.15 3.34
N GLY A 304 -33.14 25.67 3.10
CA GLY A 304 -32.85 24.83 1.93
C GLY A 304 -33.50 23.46 2.08
N LYS A 305 -34.61 23.20 1.37
CA LYS A 305 -35.15 21.84 1.17
C LYS A 305 -34.09 21.01 0.44
N ALA A 306 -33.18 20.39 1.18
CA ALA A 306 -32.22 19.44 0.64
C ALA A 306 -32.86 18.05 0.56
N SER A 307 -33.18 17.61 -0.66
CA SER A 307 -33.28 16.19 -1.00
C SER A 307 -32.01 15.48 -0.55
N SER A 308 -32.13 14.59 0.41
CA SER A 308 -31.00 13.88 1.02
C SER A 308 -30.41 12.84 0.05
N PRO A 309 -29.13 12.91 -0.37
CA PRO A 309 -28.46 11.79 -0.99
C PRO A 309 -27.77 10.95 0.09
N LYS A 310 -28.17 9.68 0.17
CA LYS A 310 -27.52 8.65 0.98
C LYS A 310 -26.10 8.40 0.46
N GLU A 311 -25.09 8.96 1.12
CA GLU A 311 -23.67 8.65 0.87
C GLU A 311 -23.35 7.21 1.28
N THR A 312 -22.87 6.40 0.33
CA THR A 312 -22.17 5.13 0.61
C THR A 312 -20.89 5.09 -0.23
N SER A 313 -19.76 5.05 0.48
CA SER A 313 -18.38 5.09 -0.01
C SER A 313 -17.82 3.73 -0.46
N ALA A 314 -16.71 3.80 -1.23
CA ALA A 314 -15.75 2.76 -1.69
C ALA A 314 -16.14 2.00 -2.99
N ALA A 315 -15.45 2.20 -4.13
CA ALA A 315 -14.08 1.77 -4.54
C ALA A 315 -14.00 0.23 -4.73
N SER A 316 -13.33 -0.41 -5.70
CA SER A 316 -12.33 -0.09 -6.74
C SER A 316 -12.26 -1.29 -7.73
N GLY A 317 -11.63 -1.10 -8.89
CA GLY A 317 -10.87 -2.08 -9.71
C GLY A 317 -11.36 -3.52 -9.87
N GLY A 318 -11.77 -3.88 -11.09
CA GLY A 318 -11.97 -5.27 -11.51
C GLY A 318 -10.64 -5.95 -11.84
N HIS A 319 -10.38 -7.07 -11.16
CA HIS A 319 -9.48 -8.11 -11.65
C HIS A 319 -10.33 -9.36 -11.91
N VAL A 320 -10.30 -9.82 -13.15
CA VAL A 320 -10.85 -11.12 -13.55
C VAL A 320 -10.04 -12.17 -12.81
N ARG A 321 -10.65 -12.84 -11.82
CA ARG A 321 -10.04 -13.97 -11.12
C ARG A 321 -10.22 -15.21 -11.97
N THR A 322 -9.14 -15.63 -12.64
CA THR A 322 -8.97 -17.00 -13.10
C THR A 322 -8.95 -17.92 -11.89
N GLU A 323 -9.71 -19.01 -11.94
CA GLU A 323 -9.63 -20.07 -10.93
C GLU A 323 -8.20 -20.64 -10.89
N PRO A 324 -7.68 -21.03 -9.71
CA PRO A 324 -6.37 -21.63 -9.62
C PRO A 324 -6.39 -23.00 -10.30
N LEU A 325 -5.81 -23.07 -11.50
CA LEU A 325 -5.56 -24.34 -12.20
C LEU A 325 -4.77 -25.29 -11.30
N PRO A 326 -5.06 -26.60 -11.27
CA PRO A 326 -4.22 -27.58 -10.56
C PRO A 326 -2.79 -27.58 -11.14
N TRP A 327 -1.77 -27.83 -10.31
CA TRP A 327 -0.38 -27.93 -10.77
C TRP A 327 -0.17 -29.26 -11.48
N THR A 328 0.10 -29.22 -12.79
CA THR A 328 0.45 -30.43 -13.54
C THR A 328 1.92 -30.82 -13.28
N ALA A 329 2.31 -32.05 -13.63
CA ALA A 329 3.71 -32.47 -13.56
C ALA A 329 4.61 -31.57 -14.45
N SER A 330 4.11 -31.17 -15.62
CA SER A 330 4.79 -30.24 -16.53
C SER A 330 4.96 -28.85 -15.91
N ASP A 331 3.90 -28.29 -15.31
CA ASP A 331 3.95 -26.99 -14.63
C ASP A 331 4.95 -27.01 -13.47
N THR A 332 4.96 -28.10 -12.71
CA THR A 332 5.87 -28.29 -11.57
C THR A 332 7.32 -28.34 -12.03
N ALA A 333 7.63 -29.12 -13.08
CA ALA A 333 8.97 -29.18 -13.65
C ALA A 333 9.41 -27.84 -14.27
N LYS A 334 8.49 -27.08 -14.89
CA LYS A 334 8.77 -25.74 -15.41
C LYS A 334 9.00 -24.73 -14.29
N PHE A 335 8.20 -24.80 -13.23
CA PHE A 335 8.33 -23.97 -12.03
C PHE A 335 9.69 -24.18 -11.35
N HIS A 336 10.10 -25.43 -11.10
CA HIS A 336 11.41 -25.69 -10.49
C HIS A 336 12.57 -25.19 -11.36
N ARG A 337 12.49 -25.35 -12.69
CA ARG A 337 13.51 -24.80 -13.60
C ARG A 337 13.60 -23.27 -13.50
N LEU A 338 12.46 -22.59 -13.51
CA LEU A 338 12.38 -21.13 -13.41
C LEU A 338 12.84 -20.61 -12.06
N VAL A 339 12.50 -21.28 -10.95
CA VAL A 339 12.95 -20.87 -9.62
C VAL A 339 14.46 -21.13 -9.46
N ASN A 340 14.94 -22.28 -9.90
CA ASN A 340 16.35 -22.66 -9.77
C ASN A 340 17.27 -21.79 -10.64
N SER A 341 16.79 -21.18 -11.73
CA SER A 341 17.61 -20.27 -12.56
C SER A 341 18.01 -18.98 -11.84
N TYR A 342 17.34 -18.63 -10.73
CA TYR A 342 17.73 -17.48 -9.89
C TYR A 342 18.82 -17.83 -8.86
N GLY A 343 19.17 -19.12 -8.69
CA GLY A 343 20.18 -19.57 -7.73
C GLY A 343 19.85 -19.16 -6.29
N GLN A 344 20.81 -18.52 -5.60
CA GLN A 344 20.63 -17.95 -4.25
C GLN A 344 20.13 -16.49 -4.26
N GLY A 345 19.82 -15.93 -5.43
CA GLY A 345 19.36 -14.55 -5.58
C GLY A 345 17.89 -14.34 -5.19
N ILE A 346 17.45 -13.07 -5.23
CA ILE A 346 16.03 -12.70 -5.05
C ILE A 346 15.24 -13.22 -6.26
N ILE A 347 14.25 -14.08 -6.02
CA ILE A 347 13.38 -14.62 -7.07
C ILE A 347 12.41 -13.54 -7.54
N ASP A 348 12.39 -13.25 -8.84
CA ASP A 348 11.36 -12.40 -9.44
C ASP A 348 10.07 -13.21 -9.64
N TRP A 349 9.18 -13.12 -8.67
CA TRP A 349 7.91 -13.82 -8.73
C TRP A 349 7.00 -13.36 -9.86
N ALA A 350 7.14 -12.12 -10.37
CA ALA A 350 6.34 -11.63 -11.48
C ALA A 350 6.75 -12.33 -12.78
N GLU A 351 8.04 -12.52 -13.00
CA GLU A 351 8.57 -13.27 -14.15
C GLU A 351 8.16 -14.74 -14.09
N VAL A 352 8.34 -15.40 -12.94
CA VAL A 352 7.94 -16.81 -12.75
C VAL A 352 6.44 -16.99 -12.96
N ALA A 353 5.62 -16.05 -12.46
CA ALA A 353 4.18 -16.06 -12.63
C ALA A 353 3.76 -15.89 -14.10
N ALA A 354 4.37 -14.94 -14.81
CA ALA A 354 4.11 -14.71 -16.24
C ALA A 354 4.50 -15.94 -17.08
N ALA A 355 5.64 -16.56 -16.80
CA ALA A 355 6.13 -17.73 -17.54
C ALA A 355 5.28 -18.99 -17.34
N LEU A 356 4.53 -19.07 -16.24
CA LEU A 356 3.66 -20.20 -15.90
C LEU A 356 2.17 -19.92 -16.16
N ASP A 357 1.82 -18.73 -16.64
CA ASP A 357 0.45 -18.24 -16.74
C ASP A 357 -0.34 -18.44 -15.43
N ARG A 358 0.30 -18.05 -14.32
CA ARG A 358 -0.24 -18.18 -12.96
C ARG A 358 -0.10 -16.87 -12.21
N THR A 359 -0.78 -16.76 -11.07
CA THR A 359 -0.62 -15.59 -10.20
C THR A 359 0.67 -15.67 -9.39
N ILE A 360 1.29 -14.52 -9.10
CA ILE A 360 2.45 -14.39 -8.19
C ILE A 360 2.22 -15.18 -6.90
N GLN A 361 1.04 -15.02 -6.29
CA GLN A 361 0.70 -15.72 -5.05
C GLN A 361 0.66 -17.24 -5.22
N ALA A 362 0.21 -17.76 -6.36
CA ALA A 362 0.18 -19.20 -6.61
C ALA A 362 1.59 -19.77 -6.74
N CYS A 363 2.48 -19.08 -7.46
CA CYS A 363 3.89 -19.46 -7.60
C CYS A 363 4.64 -19.38 -6.26
N TYR A 364 4.43 -18.30 -5.49
CA TYR A 364 5.02 -18.14 -4.16
C TYR A 364 4.53 -19.22 -3.19
N ASN A 365 3.24 -19.51 -3.15
CA ASN A 365 2.70 -20.57 -2.29
C ASN A 365 3.23 -21.96 -2.69
N LYS A 366 3.43 -22.22 -3.98
CA LYS A 366 4.06 -23.46 -4.47
C LYS A 366 5.52 -23.53 -4.02
N TYR A 367 6.25 -22.42 -4.11
CA TYR A 367 7.64 -22.34 -3.63
C TYR A 367 7.75 -22.66 -2.15
N ILE A 368 6.95 -21.99 -1.30
CA ILE A 368 6.95 -22.23 0.14
C ILE A 368 6.61 -23.69 0.43
N ARG A 369 5.59 -24.25 -0.23
CA ARG A 369 5.22 -25.66 -0.07
C ARG A 369 6.36 -26.59 -0.46
N ASP A 370 7.03 -26.33 -1.58
CA ASP A 370 8.12 -27.17 -2.07
C ASP A 370 9.39 -27.01 -1.24
N GLN A 371 9.73 -25.80 -0.80
CA GLN A 371 10.83 -25.53 0.14
C GLN A 371 10.60 -26.26 1.47
N CYS A 372 9.36 -26.24 1.98
CA CYS A 372 8.96 -27.06 3.14
C CYS A 372 9.07 -28.57 2.90
N LEU A 373 9.16 -29.03 1.65
CA LEU A 373 9.26 -30.45 1.27
C LEU A 373 10.66 -30.87 0.80
N MET A 374 11.54 -29.92 0.48
CA MET A 374 12.82 -30.14 -0.22
C MET A 374 14.07 -30.01 0.66
N ALA A 375 13.93 -29.74 1.96
CA ALA A 375 15.04 -29.80 2.90
C ALA A 375 15.27 -31.25 3.34
N ASP A 376 15.86 -32.08 2.47
CA ASP A 376 16.32 -33.42 2.87
C ASP A 376 17.85 -33.51 2.69
N PRO A 377 18.64 -32.88 3.58
CA PRO A 377 20.10 -32.92 3.46
C PRO A 377 20.71 -34.30 3.75
N ARG A 378 19.92 -35.31 4.16
CA ARG A 378 20.42 -36.56 4.78
C ARG A 378 19.54 -37.79 4.40
N PRO A 379 19.55 -38.25 3.13
CA PRO A 379 18.68 -39.33 2.66
C PRO A 379 18.83 -40.64 3.45
N GLU A 380 20.06 -40.99 3.86
CA GLU A 380 20.32 -42.18 4.68
C GLU A 380 19.64 -42.11 6.06
N GLN A 381 19.57 -40.91 6.64
CA GLN A 381 18.90 -40.70 7.93
C GLN A 381 17.38 -40.71 7.77
N ALA A 382 16.85 -40.13 6.69
CA ALA A 382 15.43 -40.23 6.37
C ALA A 382 14.99 -41.70 6.17
N ASP A 383 15.78 -42.50 5.45
CA ASP A 383 15.51 -43.95 5.28
C ASP A 383 15.51 -44.69 6.64
N ALA A 384 16.44 -44.35 7.53
CA ALA A 384 16.51 -44.94 8.87
C ALA A 384 15.28 -44.58 9.73
N VAL A 385 14.86 -43.32 9.70
CA VAL A 385 13.63 -42.85 10.36
C VAL A 385 12.41 -43.56 9.78
N ASP A 386 12.26 -43.59 8.46
CA ASP A 386 11.11 -44.21 7.77
C ASP A 386 10.99 -45.70 8.15
N LYS A 387 12.11 -46.43 8.15
CA LYS A 387 12.15 -47.85 8.50
C LYS A 387 11.73 -48.09 9.95
N GLU A 388 12.19 -47.26 10.88
CA GLU A 388 11.83 -47.38 12.30
C GLU A 388 10.35 -47.01 12.54
N VAL A 389 9.85 -45.97 11.87
CA VAL A 389 8.43 -45.59 11.91
C VAL A 389 7.55 -46.72 11.37
N GLN A 390 7.90 -47.32 10.24
CA GLN A 390 7.19 -48.49 9.69
C GLN A 390 7.23 -49.69 10.65
N ARG A 391 8.38 -49.93 11.30
CA ARG A 391 8.51 -51.00 12.32
C ARG A 391 7.55 -50.78 13.49
N GLN A 392 7.49 -49.57 14.05
CA GLN A 392 6.56 -49.26 15.15
C GLN A 392 5.09 -49.35 14.70
N ARG A 393 4.78 -48.90 13.49
CA ARG A 393 3.45 -49.05 12.88
C ARG A 393 3.00 -50.50 12.72
N GLY A 394 3.94 -51.41 12.46
CA GLY A 394 3.69 -52.85 12.46
C GLY A 394 3.34 -53.42 13.85
N LEU A 395 3.69 -52.72 14.93
CA LEU A 395 3.45 -53.11 16.32
C LEU A 395 2.21 -52.43 16.95
N GLY A 396 1.81 -51.26 16.44
CA GLY A 396 0.66 -50.52 16.95
C GLY A 396 0.39 -49.22 16.16
N PRO A 397 -0.72 -48.53 16.46
CA PRO A 397 -1.09 -47.30 15.72
C PRO A 397 -0.26 -46.08 16.12
N ASP A 398 0.28 -46.07 17.34
CA ASP A 398 0.99 -44.94 17.93
C ASP A 398 2.50 -45.03 17.67
N ILE A 399 3.11 -43.88 17.36
CA ILE A 399 4.55 -43.75 17.11
C ILE A 399 5.17 -43.00 18.28
N GLY A 400 6.11 -43.65 18.97
CA GLY A 400 6.90 -43.02 20.02
C GLY A 400 8.09 -42.29 19.40
N TRP A 401 7.91 -41.04 19.00
CA TRP A 401 8.94 -40.26 18.28
C TRP A 401 10.26 -40.12 19.08
N ALA A 402 10.20 -40.03 20.41
CA ALA A 402 11.38 -40.08 21.26
C ALA A 402 12.16 -41.40 21.12
N ALA A 403 11.45 -42.54 21.01
CA ALA A 403 12.07 -43.85 20.80
C ALA A 403 12.64 -43.98 19.37
N VAL A 404 11.95 -43.42 18.37
CA VAL A 404 12.49 -43.33 17.00
C VAL A 404 13.81 -42.56 17.00
N GLY A 405 13.84 -41.39 17.66
CA GLY A 405 15.04 -40.57 17.80
C GLY A 405 16.18 -41.31 18.51
N GLN A 406 15.89 -42.03 19.59
CA GLN A 406 16.89 -42.83 20.30
C GLN A 406 17.51 -43.94 19.43
N VAL A 407 16.70 -44.62 18.59
CA VAL A 407 17.17 -45.70 17.72
C VAL A 407 18.02 -45.15 16.57
N VAL A 408 17.61 -44.03 15.97
CA VAL A 408 18.28 -43.44 14.79
C VAL A 408 19.45 -42.52 15.20
N GLY A 409 19.52 -42.10 16.46
CA GLY A 409 20.52 -41.15 16.95
C GLY A 409 20.23 -39.70 16.57
N LEU A 410 18.94 -39.33 16.54
CA LEU A 410 18.46 -37.99 16.19
C LEU A 410 17.53 -37.45 17.28
N SER A 411 17.30 -36.14 17.29
CA SER A 411 16.26 -35.56 18.14
C SER A 411 14.85 -35.92 17.63
N GLU A 412 13.86 -35.84 18.52
CA GLU A 412 12.46 -36.09 18.18
C GLU A 412 11.99 -35.21 17.01
N LEU A 413 12.33 -33.91 17.07
CA LEU A 413 11.97 -32.94 16.05
C LEU A 413 12.62 -33.26 14.70
N GLU A 414 13.89 -33.64 14.67
CA GLU A 414 14.56 -34.04 13.43
C GLU A 414 13.92 -35.29 12.82
N CYS A 415 13.53 -36.27 13.63
CA CYS A 415 12.79 -37.44 13.14
C CYS A 415 11.44 -37.04 12.53
N LEU A 416 10.71 -36.12 13.17
CA LEU A 416 9.46 -35.58 12.66
C LEU A 416 9.65 -34.83 11.34
N GLU A 417 10.73 -34.07 11.19
CA GLU A 417 11.03 -33.33 9.96
C GLU A 417 11.47 -34.23 8.80
N LEU A 418 12.21 -35.32 9.09
CA LEU A 418 12.77 -36.23 8.09
C LEU A 418 11.81 -37.35 7.66
N CYS A 419 10.85 -37.75 8.50
CA CYS A 419 9.94 -38.87 8.17
C CYS A 419 9.07 -38.57 6.95
N ARG A 420 9.09 -39.47 5.96
CA ARG A 420 8.34 -39.41 4.68
C ARG A 420 7.21 -40.44 4.62
N VAL A 421 6.97 -41.18 5.69
CA VAL A 421 5.88 -42.16 5.75
C VAL A 421 4.55 -41.43 5.81
N ASP A 422 3.82 -41.41 4.69
CA ASP A 422 2.45 -40.87 4.62
C ASP A 422 1.37 -41.95 4.81
N GLU A 423 1.78 -43.22 4.81
CA GLU A 423 0.87 -44.37 4.87
C GLU A 423 0.05 -44.41 6.17
N GLY A 424 -1.27 -44.23 6.00
CA GLY A 424 -2.24 -44.30 7.09
C GLY A 424 -2.31 -43.03 7.95
N LYS A 425 -1.78 -41.89 7.47
CA LYS A 425 -2.17 -40.57 7.99
C LYS A 425 -3.66 -40.35 7.73
N ALA A 426 -4.34 -39.76 8.70
CA ALA A 426 -5.76 -39.47 8.57
C ALA A 426 -5.96 -38.26 7.63
N PRO A 427 -6.86 -38.32 6.63
CA PRO A 427 -7.29 -37.11 5.95
C PRO A 427 -8.06 -36.24 6.95
N TRP A 428 -7.85 -34.94 6.90
CA TRP A 428 -8.61 -34.01 7.71
C TRP A 428 -9.45 -33.09 6.83
N ALA A 429 -10.75 -33.15 7.01
CA ALA A 429 -11.68 -32.22 6.39
C ALA A 429 -12.33 -31.37 7.48
N TYR A 430 -12.37 -30.05 7.26
CA TYR A 430 -13.12 -29.18 8.16
C TYR A 430 -14.60 -29.54 8.12
N SER A 431 -15.11 -30.03 9.24
CA SER A 431 -16.52 -30.26 9.49
C SER A 431 -16.91 -29.46 10.73
N PRO A 432 -17.89 -28.55 10.65
CA PRO A 432 -18.27 -27.72 11.78
C PRO A 432 -18.88 -28.51 12.94
N ASP A 433 -19.37 -29.71 12.67
CA ASP A 433 -20.02 -30.57 13.67
C ASP A 433 -19.00 -31.47 14.38
N THR A 434 -17.87 -31.77 13.75
CA THR A 434 -16.81 -32.64 14.31
C THR A 434 -15.49 -31.92 14.56
N PHE A 435 -15.43 -30.62 14.26
CA PHE A 435 -14.25 -29.80 14.51
C PHE A 435 -13.97 -29.76 16.02
N SER A 436 -12.84 -30.34 16.41
CA SER A 436 -12.35 -30.28 17.76
C SER A 436 -11.35 -29.13 17.89
N GLN A 437 -11.69 -28.14 18.72
CA GLN A 437 -10.76 -27.07 19.07
C GLN A 437 -9.48 -27.64 19.69
N GLN A 438 -9.57 -28.77 20.40
CA GLN A 438 -8.42 -29.46 20.97
C GLN A 438 -7.40 -29.92 19.90
N THR A 439 -7.85 -30.39 18.73
CA THR A 439 -6.95 -30.78 17.64
C THR A 439 -6.23 -29.56 17.06
N ALA A 440 -6.94 -28.44 16.92
CA ALA A 440 -6.35 -27.18 16.49
C ALA A 440 -5.34 -26.65 17.51
N ASP A 441 -5.70 -26.64 18.79
CA ASP A 441 -4.84 -26.17 19.88
C ASP A 441 -3.57 -27.03 20.00
N ARG A 442 -3.68 -28.35 19.79
CA ARG A 442 -2.51 -29.25 19.74
C ARG A 442 -1.56 -28.89 18.59
N MET A 443 -2.09 -28.61 17.40
CA MET A 443 -1.28 -28.20 16.26
C MET A 443 -0.62 -26.83 16.51
N ASP A 444 -1.38 -25.85 17.00
CA ASP A 444 -0.86 -24.51 17.28
C ASP A 444 0.19 -24.53 18.41
N ALA A 445 0.00 -25.37 19.44
CA ALA A 445 0.99 -25.57 20.51
C ALA A 445 2.30 -26.15 19.97
N PHE A 446 2.23 -27.21 19.15
CA PHE A 446 3.40 -27.79 18.51
C PHE A 446 4.13 -26.79 17.60
N ILE A 447 3.39 -26.00 16.82
CA ILE A 447 3.95 -24.94 15.98
C ILE A 447 4.63 -23.86 16.83
N ALA A 448 3.98 -23.40 17.90
CA ALA A 448 4.53 -22.36 18.77
C ALA A 448 5.79 -22.81 19.51
N GLU A 449 5.85 -24.08 19.91
CA GLU A 449 6.98 -24.67 20.63
C GLU A 449 8.20 -24.88 19.72
N HIS A 450 8.01 -25.48 18.55
CA HIS A 450 9.12 -25.91 17.70
C HIS A 450 9.43 -24.96 16.53
N TYR A 451 8.49 -24.09 16.16
CA TYR A 451 8.64 -23.13 15.06
C TYR A 451 8.19 -21.72 15.48
N PRO A 452 8.79 -21.14 16.53
CA PRO A 452 8.46 -19.79 16.96
C PRO A 452 8.81 -18.77 15.86
N PRO A 453 8.02 -17.67 15.72
CA PRO A 453 8.36 -16.60 14.78
C PRO A 453 9.80 -16.09 14.99
N PRO A 454 10.56 -15.85 13.91
CA PRO A 454 10.13 -15.75 12.50
C PRO A 454 10.20 -17.07 11.71
N LEU A 455 10.44 -18.22 12.35
CA LEU A 455 10.59 -19.49 11.65
C LEU A 455 9.29 -19.91 10.97
N ALA A 456 9.39 -20.35 9.72
CA ALA A 456 8.25 -20.92 9.01
C ALA A 456 7.96 -22.34 9.55
N PRO A 457 6.70 -22.69 9.86
CA PRO A 457 6.38 -24.04 10.34
C PRO A 457 6.72 -25.10 9.28
N ASN A 458 7.44 -26.15 9.68
CA ASN A 458 7.62 -27.32 8.84
C ASN A 458 6.38 -28.21 8.92
N PHE A 459 5.47 -28.07 7.96
CA PHE A 459 4.20 -28.81 7.96
C PHE A 459 4.35 -30.32 7.76
N ARG A 460 5.52 -30.83 7.34
CA ARG A 460 5.81 -32.28 7.37
C ARG A 460 5.97 -32.76 8.82
N ALA A 461 6.72 -32.04 9.64
CA ALA A 461 6.82 -32.35 11.06
C ALA A 461 5.47 -32.23 11.78
N VAL A 462 4.70 -31.18 11.49
CA VAL A 462 3.34 -31.03 12.02
C VAL A 462 2.46 -32.20 11.58
N SER A 463 2.55 -32.60 10.31
CA SER A 463 1.84 -33.76 9.74
C SER A 463 2.19 -35.06 10.45
N ASN A 464 3.48 -35.30 10.69
CA ASN A 464 3.98 -36.50 11.37
C ASN A 464 3.59 -36.51 12.86
N TYR A 465 3.62 -35.35 13.52
CA TYR A 465 3.21 -35.21 14.92
C TYR A 465 1.70 -35.42 15.10
N MET A 466 0.89 -34.82 14.24
CA MET A 466 -0.58 -34.93 14.28
C MET A 466 -1.10 -36.23 13.66
N TRP A 467 -0.26 -36.93 12.90
CA TRP A 467 -0.61 -38.05 12.03
C TRP A 467 -1.75 -37.72 11.04
N ILE A 468 -1.69 -36.50 10.47
CA ILE A 468 -2.64 -35.93 9.51
C ILE A 468 -1.89 -35.55 8.23
N ASP A 469 -2.52 -35.63 7.05
CA ASP A 469 -1.91 -35.18 5.79
C ASP A 469 -1.33 -33.75 5.90
N ALA A 470 -0.13 -33.53 5.34
CA ALA A 470 0.55 -32.24 5.45
C ALA A 470 -0.21 -31.10 4.76
N GLY A 471 -0.86 -31.38 3.63
CA GLY A 471 -1.74 -30.43 2.96
C GLY A 471 -2.94 -30.04 3.82
N ASP A 472 -3.44 -30.98 4.63
CA ASP A 472 -4.51 -30.73 5.58
C ASP A 472 -4.07 -29.92 6.80
N CYS A 473 -2.89 -30.19 7.36
CA CYS A 473 -2.32 -29.34 8.42
C CYS A 473 -2.17 -27.89 7.95
N VAL A 474 -1.72 -27.68 6.70
CA VAL A 474 -1.66 -26.34 6.09
C VAL A 474 -3.05 -25.71 5.98
N ARG A 475 -4.05 -26.47 5.50
CA ARG A 475 -5.45 -25.98 5.42
C ARG A 475 -6.00 -25.61 6.80
N MET A 476 -5.75 -26.44 7.80
CA MET A 476 -6.17 -26.20 9.18
C MET A 476 -5.52 -24.91 9.72
N ALA A 477 -4.21 -24.75 9.58
CA ALA A 477 -3.50 -23.56 10.05
C ALA A 477 -3.98 -22.27 9.36
N GLN A 478 -4.25 -22.33 8.06
CA GLN A 478 -4.86 -21.21 7.33
C GLN A 478 -6.24 -20.84 7.90
N LEU A 479 -7.09 -21.85 8.16
CA LEU A 479 -8.42 -21.63 8.71
C LEU A 479 -8.38 -21.03 10.12
N LEU A 480 -7.43 -21.44 10.97
CA LEU A 480 -7.26 -20.90 12.33
C LEU A 480 -6.78 -19.44 12.32
N ARG A 481 -5.93 -19.08 11.36
CA ARG A 481 -5.46 -17.69 11.16
C ARG A 481 -6.51 -16.76 10.52
N GLY A 482 -7.72 -17.28 10.25
CA GLY A 482 -8.79 -16.51 9.60
C GLY A 482 -8.58 -16.30 8.09
N GLU A 483 -7.66 -17.05 7.49
CA GLU A 483 -7.41 -17.05 6.05
C GLU A 483 -8.47 -17.89 5.34
N PHE A 484 -9.65 -17.29 5.15
CA PHE A 484 -10.75 -17.92 4.43
C PHE A 484 -10.72 -17.56 2.94
N LYS A 485 -10.71 -18.57 2.06
CA LYS A 485 -10.78 -18.39 0.61
C LYS A 485 -12.24 -18.35 0.13
N TRP A 486 -12.59 -17.28 -0.58
CA TRP A 486 -13.91 -17.11 -1.21
C TRP A 486 -13.98 -17.83 -2.56
N THR A 487 -14.18 -19.15 -2.54
CA THR A 487 -14.37 -19.97 -3.75
C THR A 487 -15.83 -19.94 -4.22
N ASP A 488 -16.10 -20.43 -5.42
CA ASP A 488 -17.48 -20.52 -5.94
C ASP A 488 -18.33 -21.53 -5.15
N GLU A 489 -17.72 -22.61 -4.65
CA GLU A 489 -18.38 -23.54 -3.74
C GLU A 489 -18.72 -22.86 -2.42
N ALA A 490 -17.81 -22.06 -1.86
CA ALA A 490 -18.07 -21.29 -0.64
C ALA A 490 -19.23 -20.30 -0.87
N LYS A 491 -19.27 -19.61 -2.01
CA LYS A 491 -20.39 -18.71 -2.38
C LYS A 491 -21.71 -19.46 -2.47
N ALA A 492 -21.74 -20.57 -3.20
CA ALA A 492 -22.94 -21.40 -3.36
C ALA A 492 -23.43 -21.90 -2.00
N LYS A 493 -22.51 -22.38 -1.14
CA LYS A 493 -22.81 -22.82 0.22
C LYS A 493 -23.37 -21.67 1.07
N ILE A 494 -22.78 -20.47 1.03
CA ILE A 494 -23.30 -19.31 1.77
C ILE A 494 -24.72 -18.95 1.33
N ILE A 495 -24.97 -18.91 0.01
CA ILE A 495 -26.30 -18.58 -0.55
C ILE A 495 -27.32 -19.61 -0.09
N LYS A 496 -27.00 -20.91 -0.21
CA LYS A 496 -27.85 -22.02 0.24
C LYS A 496 -28.16 -21.92 1.73
N LEU A 497 -27.14 -21.74 2.58
CA LEU A 497 -27.33 -21.65 4.03
C LEU A 497 -28.12 -20.39 4.43
N ARG A 498 -27.95 -19.27 3.71
CA ARG A 498 -28.78 -18.07 3.93
C ARG A 498 -30.24 -18.28 3.50
N GLN A 499 -30.49 -18.97 2.40
CA GLN A 499 -31.84 -19.32 1.95
C GLN A 499 -32.54 -20.28 2.93
N GLN A 500 -31.78 -21.12 3.63
CA GLN A 500 -32.27 -21.96 4.73
C GLN A 500 -32.53 -21.18 6.03
N GLY A 501 -32.29 -19.87 6.06
CA GLY A 501 -32.61 -19.00 7.21
C GLY A 501 -31.49 -18.87 8.25
N LEU A 502 -30.33 -19.50 8.07
CA LEU A 502 -29.25 -19.46 9.06
C LEU A 502 -28.66 -18.05 9.21
N ARG A 503 -28.33 -17.66 10.43
CA ARG A 503 -27.69 -16.37 10.76
C ARG A 503 -26.23 -16.38 10.28
N PHE A 504 -25.68 -15.20 9.95
CA PHE A 504 -24.27 -15.10 9.51
C PHE A 504 -23.26 -15.68 10.51
N LYS A 505 -23.57 -15.64 11.82
CA LYS A 505 -22.73 -16.27 12.84
C LYS A 505 -22.67 -17.80 12.67
N GLU A 506 -23.81 -18.43 12.41
CA GLU A 506 -23.91 -19.88 12.21
C GLU A 506 -23.23 -20.29 10.90
N ILE A 507 -23.45 -19.51 9.83
CA ILE A 507 -22.83 -19.76 8.53
C ILE A 507 -21.32 -19.58 8.59
N ALA A 508 -20.83 -18.54 9.28
CA ALA A 508 -19.40 -18.33 9.45
C ALA A 508 -18.76 -19.52 10.15
N ARG A 509 -19.37 -19.98 11.26
CA ARG A 509 -18.98 -21.20 11.95
C ARG A 509 -19.03 -22.44 11.07
N GLN A 510 -19.95 -22.54 10.10
CA GLN A 510 -19.98 -23.69 9.17
C GLN A 510 -18.90 -23.67 8.08
N LEU A 511 -18.23 -22.54 7.91
CA LEU A 511 -17.24 -22.33 6.86
C LEU A 511 -15.81 -22.31 7.40
N SER A 512 -15.61 -21.72 8.57
CA SER A 512 -14.32 -21.67 9.24
C SER A 512 -14.51 -21.27 10.70
N PRO A 513 -13.71 -21.83 11.63
CA PRO A 513 -13.82 -21.52 13.05
C PRO A 513 -13.44 -20.06 13.35
N ALA A 514 -12.55 -19.46 12.55
CA ALA A 514 -12.07 -18.09 12.75
C ALA A 514 -12.70 -17.07 11.78
N LEU A 515 -13.69 -17.45 10.97
CA LEU A 515 -14.33 -16.51 10.05
C LEU A 515 -15.23 -15.53 10.81
N ASP A 516 -14.88 -14.25 10.73
CA ASP A 516 -15.71 -13.19 11.31
C ASP A 516 -17.10 -13.10 10.63
N PRO A 517 -18.22 -13.20 11.40
CA PRO A 517 -19.57 -13.05 10.87
C PRO A 517 -19.80 -11.73 10.16
N HIS A 518 -19.15 -10.64 10.56
CA HIS A 518 -19.32 -9.34 9.92
C HIS A 518 -18.64 -9.30 8.54
N ARG A 519 -17.43 -9.88 8.42
CA ARG A 519 -16.75 -10.10 7.13
C ARG A 519 -17.62 -10.93 6.17
N LEU A 520 -18.24 -12.01 6.66
CA LEU A 520 -19.19 -12.79 5.87
C LEU A 520 -20.43 -11.99 5.46
N ALA A 521 -21.03 -11.24 6.39
CA ALA A 521 -22.21 -10.41 6.09
C ALA A 521 -21.92 -9.32 5.05
N LYS A 522 -20.71 -8.72 5.09
CA LYS A 522 -20.25 -7.77 4.06
C LYS A 522 -20.10 -8.46 2.72
N TYR A 523 -19.50 -9.66 2.70
CA TYR A 523 -19.33 -10.44 1.48
C TYR A 523 -20.68 -10.87 0.88
N TYR A 524 -21.57 -11.44 1.67
CA TYR A 524 -22.91 -11.83 1.21
C TYR A 524 -23.72 -10.64 0.68
N ARG A 525 -23.64 -9.47 1.32
CA ARG A 525 -24.26 -8.25 0.79
C ARG A 525 -23.74 -7.89 -0.60
N SER A 526 -22.46 -8.13 -0.88
CA SER A 526 -21.91 -7.93 -2.23
C SER A 526 -22.42 -8.97 -3.25
N LEU A 527 -22.77 -10.18 -2.81
CA LEU A 527 -23.38 -11.22 -3.66
C LEU A 527 -24.87 -10.97 -3.91
N ALA A 528 -25.59 -10.53 -2.88
CA ALA A 528 -27.03 -10.32 -2.89
C ALA A 528 -27.45 -8.99 -3.53
N GLN A 529 -26.51 -8.07 -3.74
CA GLN A 529 -26.78 -6.92 -4.59
C GLN A 529 -27.05 -7.44 -6.00
N PRO A 530 -28.24 -7.16 -6.59
CA PRO A 530 -28.50 -7.55 -7.96
C PRO A 530 -27.35 -7.01 -8.79
N ARG A 531 -26.68 -7.89 -9.55
CA ARG A 531 -25.70 -7.48 -10.54
C ARG A 531 -26.42 -6.48 -11.42
N ILE A 532 -26.13 -5.19 -11.22
CA ILE A 532 -26.65 -4.15 -12.07
C ILE A 532 -26.18 -4.54 -13.47
N ALA A 533 -27.12 -4.96 -14.32
CA ALA A 533 -26.78 -5.38 -15.66
C ALA A 533 -25.98 -4.25 -16.31
N PRO A 534 -24.88 -4.58 -17.02
CA PRO A 534 -24.11 -3.56 -17.71
C PRO A 534 -25.04 -2.79 -18.64
N LEU A 535 -24.75 -1.50 -18.85
CA LEU A 535 -25.48 -0.69 -19.83
C LEU A 535 -25.46 -1.43 -21.18
N THR A 536 -26.59 -1.50 -21.87
CA THR A 536 -26.66 -2.06 -23.21
C THR A 536 -25.87 -1.18 -24.19
N ALA A 537 -25.56 -1.71 -25.37
CA ALA A 537 -24.91 -0.91 -26.40
C ALA A 537 -25.77 0.31 -26.80
N GLU A 538 -27.10 0.15 -26.80
CA GLU A 538 -28.06 1.22 -27.11
C GLU A 538 -28.09 2.28 -26.02
N GLU A 539 -28.12 1.89 -24.76
CA GLU A 539 -28.05 2.83 -23.63
C GLU A 539 -26.73 3.62 -23.67
N ARG A 540 -25.60 2.96 -23.95
CA ARG A 540 -24.30 3.61 -24.13
C ARG A 540 -24.29 4.60 -25.28
N ARG A 541 -24.88 4.22 -26.43
CA ARG A 541 -25.01 5.09 -27.60
C ARG A 541 -25.83 6.34 -27.25
N ARG A 542 -26.97 6.15 -26.59
CA ARG A 542 -27.86 7.24 -26.21
C ARG A 542 -27.20 8.20 -25.20
N ILE A 543 -26.43 7.69 -24.24
CA ILE A 543 -25.64 8.53 -23.33
C ILE A 543 -24.64 9.38 -24.12
N LYS A 544 -23.94 8.78 -25.09
CA LYS A 544 -22.97 9.49 -25.92
C LYS A 544 -23.65 10.58 -26.75
N GLU A 545 -24.79 10.29 -27.40
CA GLU A 545 -25.57 11.28 -28.17
C GLU A 545 -25.95 12.49 -27.32
N ILE A 546 -26.49 12.27 -26.11
CA ILE A 546 -26.87 13.37 -25.20
C ILE A 546 -25.64 14.22 -24.84
N ILE A 547 -24.48 13.60 -24.63
CA ILE A 547 -23.23 14.33 -24.33
C ILE A 547 -22.75 15.13 -25.54
N ASP A 548 -22.72 14.51 -26.73
CA ASP A 548 -22.26 15.14 -27.98
C ASP A 548 -23.19 16.31 -28.39
N GLU A 549 -24.51 16.16 -28.22
CA GLU A 549 -25.51 17.18 -28.57
C GLU A 549 -25.42 18.42 -27.67
N ASN A 550 -25.06 18.23 -26.39
CA ASN A 550 -25.09 19.27 -25.36
C ASN A 550 -23.70 19.83 -25.01
N ALA A 551 -22.61 19.20 -25.47
CA ALA A 551 -21.27 19.71 -25.28
C ALA A 551 -21.12 21.13 -25.83
N GLY A 552 -20.81 22.08 -24.94
CA GLY A 552 -20.66 23.50 -25.28
C GLY A 552 -21.98 24.26 -25.47
N LYS A 553 -23.14 23.59 -25.37
CA LYS A 553 -24.47 24.22 -25.39
C LYS A 553 -25.10 24.28 -24.00
N ALA A 554 -24.78 23.33 -23.13
CA ALA A 554 -25.24 23.28 -21.75
C ALA A 554 -24.05 23.10 -20.79
N SER A 555 -24.28 23.43 -19.52
CA SER A 555 -23.33 23.08 -18.46
C SER A 555 -23.20 21.56 -18.34
N TYR A 556 -22.11 21.09 -17.73
CA TYR A 556 -21.91 19.66 -17.59
C TYR A 556 -22.83 19.06 -16.51
N SER A 557 -23.16 19.78 -15.43
CA SER A 557 -24.23 19.34 -14.52
C SER A 557 -25.57 19.22 -15.21
N GLU A 558 -25.89 20.15 -16.11
CA GLU A 558 -27.11 20.08 -16.91
C GLU A 558 -27.09 18.91 -17.89
N THR A 559 -25.96 18.66 -18.55
CA THR A 559 -25.76 17.46 -19.38
C THR A 559 -25.93 16.17 -18.56
N ARG A 560 -25.39 16.11 -17.34
CA ARG A 560 -25.58 14.97 -16.43
C ARG A 560 -27.04 14.81 -16.00
N ARG A 561 -27.74 15.93 -15.76
CA ARG A 561 -29.17 15.92 -15.43
C ARG A 561 -29.99 15.38 -16.60
N LEU A 562 -29.75 15.84 -17.83
CA LEU A 562 -30.42 15.35 -19.03
C LEU A 562 -30.21 13.84 -19.24
N VAL A 563 -28.99 13.35 -19.00
CA VAL A 563 -28.75 11.89 -18.99
C VAL A 563 -29.52 11.23 -17.84
N ALA A 564 -29.49 11.76 -16.62
CA ALA A 564 -30.23 11.16 -15.50
C ALA A 564 -31.75 11.11 -15.75
N GLU A 565 -32.32 12.13 -16.38
CA GLU A 565 -33.74 12.20 -16.77
C GLU A 565 -34.07 11.18 -17.85
N ALA A 566 -33.22 11.06 -18.89
CA ALA A 566 -33.37 10.07 -19.96
C ALA A 566 -33.30 8.61 -19.46
N PHE A 567 -32.68 8.38 -18.29
CA PHE A 567 -32.56 7.07 -17.65
C PHE A 567 -33.22 7.01 -16.27
N SER A 568 -34.22 7.86 -16.00
CA SER A 568 -34.89 8.00 -14.69
C SER A 568 -35.57 6.72 -14.17
N GLY A 569 -35.93 5.78 -15.06
CA GLY A 569 -36.44 4.45 -14.70
C GLY A 569 -35.35 3.40 -14.36
N SER A 570 -34.06 3.76 -14.47
CA SER A 570 -32.96 2.82 -14.33
C SER A 570 -32.42 2.81 -12.88
N PRO A 571 -32.38 1.66 -12.18
CA PRO A 571 -31.78 1.57 -10.83
C PRO A 571 -30.24 1.72 -10.83
N ARG A 572 -29.65 2.16 -11.94
CA ARG A 572 -28.22 2.09 -12.26
C ARG A 572 -27.47 3.41 -12.05
N GLY A 573 -27.99 4.32 -11.22
CA GLY A 573 -27.50 5.70 -11.10
C GLY A 573 -25.98 5.87 -10.96
N ARG A 574 -25.28 5.00 -10.22
CA ARG A 574 -23.81 5.04 -10.10
C ARG A 574 -23.07 4.56 -11.37
N HIS A 575 -23.56 3.53 -12.03
CA HIS A 575 -22.99 3.04 -13.29
C HIS A 575 -23.23 4.02 -14.43
N LEU A 576 -24.42 4.61 -14.48
CA LEU A 576 -24.78 5.67 -15.40
C LEU A 576 -23.85 6.86 -15.22
N ALA A 577 -23.69 7.35 -13.98
CA ALA A 577 -22.78 8.45 -13.67
C ALA A 577 -21.33 8.17 -14.10
N ARG A 578 -20.81 6.95 -13.86
CA ARG A 578 -19.47 6.58 -14.30
C ARG A 578 -19.34 6.60 -15.82
N CYS A 579 -20.33 6.05 -16.53
CA CYS A 579 -20.33 6.02 -18.00
C CYS A 579 -20.38 7.44 -18.59
N VAL A 580 -21.22 8.32 -18.02
CA VAL A 580 -21.31 9.73 -18.39
C VAL A 580 -19.97 10.45 -18.17
N ASN A 581 -19.36 10.24 -17.00
CA ASN A 581 -18.06 10.81 -16.68
C ASN A 581 -16.97 10.33 -17.65
N SER A 582 -16.96 9.03 -17.99
CA SER A 582 -15.99 8.47 -18.94
C SER A 582 -16.17 9.02 -20.36
N TYR A 583 -17.41 9.12 -20.85
CA TYR A 583 -17.68 9.69 -22.17
C TYR A 583 -17.35 11.17 -22.23
N ALA A 584 -17.70 11.94 -21.20
CA ALA A 584 -17.35 13.35 -21.12
C ALA A 584 -15.84 13.56 -21.07
N ALA A 585 -15.10 12.80 -20.26
CA ALA A 585 -13.64 12.89 -20.21
C ALA A 585 -12.97 12.55 -21.55
N ALA A 586 -13.60 11.70 -22.38
CA ALA A 586 -13.11 11.37 -23.71
C ALA A 586 -13.58 12.34 -24.82
N HIS A 587 -14.59 13.18 -24.54
CA HIS A 587 -15.16 14.08 -25.53
C HIS A 587 -14.24 15.29 -25.77
N PRO A 588 -13.93 15.66 -27.02
CA PRO A 588 -12.93 16.70 -27.33
C PRO A 588 -13.17 18.05 -26.63
N PHE A 589 -14.43 18.48 -26.54
CA PHE A 589 -14.80 19.75 -25.89
C PHE A 589 -14.44 19.76 -24.40
N TYR A 590 -14.88 18.75 -23.64
CA TYR A 590 -14.62 18.68 -22.21
C TYR A 590 -13.16 18.37 -21.91
N ARG A 591 -12.50 17.57 -22.77
CA ARG A 591 -11.06 17.31 -22.67
C ARG A 591 -10.24 18.60 -22.84
N ALA A 592 -10.51 19.40 -23.86
CA ALA A 592 -9.83 20.68 -24.06
C ALA A 592 -10.03 21.63 -22.86
N ARG A 593 -11.24 21.63 -22.26
CA ARG A 593 -11.53 22.40 -21.04
C ARG A 593 -10.77 21.88 -19.82
N LEU A 594 -10.73 20.56 -19.61
CA LEU A 594 -9.93 19.97 -18.52
C LEU A 594 -8.43 20.25 -18.69
N GLU A 595 -7.93 20.31 -19.93
CA GLU A 595 -6.55 20.66 -20.23
C GLU A 595 -6.24 22.15 -20.00
N THR A 596 -7.26 23.02 -19.99
CA THR A 596 -7.12 24.45 -19.64
C THR A 596 -7.18 24.72 -18.13
N LEU A 597 -7.68 23.77 -17.34
CA LEU A 597 -7.69 23.88 -15.88
C LEU A 597 -6.28 23.61 -15.32
N ASP A 598 -5.87 24.41 -14.34
CA ASP A 598 -4.59 24.22 -13.68
C ASP A 598 -4.54 22.84 -12.98
N LYS A 599 -3.43 22.12 -13.13
CA LYS A 599 -3.27 20.77 -12.57
C LYS A 599 -3.38 20.76 -11.05
N THR A 600 -2.97 21.86 -10.41
CA THR A 600 -3.10 22.10 -8.97
C THR A 600 -4.57 22.30 -8.56
N GLN A 601 -5.36 23.00 -9.38
CA GLN A 601 -6.81 23.13 -9.22
C GLN A 601 -7.50 21.77 -9.33
N ILE A 602 -7.18 20.99 -10.37
CA ILE A 602 -7.72 19.64 -10.59
C ILE A 602 -7.39 18.70 -9.42
N ALA A 603 -6.15 18.73 -8.92
CA ALA A 603 -5.73 17.93 -7.79
C ALA A 603 -6.47 18.36 -6.50
N ASN A 604 -6.62 19.65 -6.25
CA ASN A 604 -7.34 20.19 -5.10
C ASN A 604 -8.84 19.85 -5.15
N ASP A 605 -9.45 19.83 -6.33
CA ASP A 605 -10.85 19.48 -6.54
C ASP A 605 -11.09 17.96 -6.37
N ILE A 606 -10.17 17.12 -6.83
CA ILE A 606 -10.21 15.66 -6.58
C ILE A 606 -10.01 15.36 -5.09
N LEU A 607 -9.07 16.04 -4.43
CA LEU A 607 -8.76 15.88 -3.00
C LEU A 607 -9.86 16.43 -2.09
N SER A 608 -10.61 17.45 -2.53
CA SER A 608 -11.77 18.00 -1.81
C SER A 608 -13.05 17.19 -2.02
N GLY A 609 -13.03 16.20 -2.90
CA GLY A 609 -14.17 15.36 -3.23
C GLY A 609 -15.20 16.06 -4.12
N ALA A 610 -14.82 17.13 -4.82
CA ALA A 610 -15.65 17.74 -5.84
C ALA A 610 -15.96 16.68 -6.91
N ALA A 611 -17.24 16.50 -7.21
CA ALA A 611 -17.62 15.67 -8.34
C ALA A 611 -17.05 16.34 -9.60
N MET A 612 -16.59 15.54 -10.58
CA MET A 612 -16.17 16.00 -11.92
C MET A 612 -17.14 17.03 -12.54
N ALA A 613 -18.39 17.04 -12.08
CA ALA A 613 -19.37 18.03 -12.48
C ALA A 613 -19.15 19.46 -11.98
N GLY A 614 -18.70 19.66 -10.73
CA GLY A 614 -18.34 21.00 -10.25
C GLY A 614 -17.14 21.56 -11.02
N MET A 615 -16.14 20.71 -11.28
CA MET A 615 -14.91 21.10 -12.00
C MET A 615 -15.17 21.52 -13.45
N LEU A 616 -16.12 20.88 -14.12
CA LEU A 616 -16.49 21.19 -15.50
C LEU A 616 -17.47 22.38 -15.60
N ASP A 617 -18.28 22.61 -14.56
CA ASP A 617 -19.20 23.75 -14.51
C ASP A 617 -18.50 25.05 -14.12
N ASP A 618 -17.55 25.02 -13.17
CA ASP A 618 -16.76 26.21 -12.79
C ASP A 618 -15.82 26.67 -13.91
N ALA A 619 -15.60 25.79 -14.91
CA ALA A 619 -14.85 26.11 -16.11
C ALA A 619 -15.71 26.74 -17.21
N ILE A 620 -17.05 26.75 -17.11
CA ILE A 620 -18.05 27.33 -18.05
C ILE A 620 -18.50 28.70 -17.57
#